data_AF-A0A174GYC5-F1
#
_entry.id   AF-A0A174GYC5-F1
#
_cell.length_a   1.000
_cell.length_b   1.000
_cell.length_c   1.000
_cell.angle_alpha   90.00
_cell.angle_beta   90.00
_cell.angle_gamma   90.00
#
_symmetry.space_group_name_H-M   'P 1'
#
loop_
_entity.id
_entity.type
_entity.pdbx_description
1 polymer ?
#
loop_
_entity_poly.entity_id
_entity_poly.type
_entity_poly.pdbx_seq_one_letter_code
_entity_poly.pdbx_strand_id
1 'polypeptide(L)'
;MIYLYKRNKTGICIDRVYGYDTIVELPDMLEGFPVTELGAYIFSDHIDSTELKMMQEKENFCTENGRATRPEDDMPQAAGNRVEEIRLPRQLRKIGRYAFYNCFHLKKLTFYGKMQDLGAGALTGCHRMEQIAVETDEKGESSLRDFLTELPETLCVDITIDGEYGRFWFPEFFEEGVENTPARILENHVHGSGIRYRNSFVHKKINTLEYDRLFPYAVAWEQERIVLNLALDRILYPVSMTDEAKEKYLIYIKEHIQQAIRLLGEQKAYDSMQRILRKLAPDRAETEKMLETAQSANDSRCVSILMNELQKHGRKQRKAFEL
;
A
#
# COMPACT_ATOMS: atom_id res chain seq x y z
N MET A 1 -10.72 -22.77 2.40
CA MET A 1 -9.27 -23.08 2.53
C MET A 1 -9.05 -24.15 3.60
N ILE A 2 -7.89 -24.81 3.58
CA ILE A 2 -7.42 -25.75 4.62
C ILE A 2 -6.07 -25.27 5.15
N TYR A 3 -5.91 -25.31 6.46
CA TYR A 3 -4.74 -24.80 7.18
C TYR A 3 -3.96 -25.97 7.79
N LEU A 4 -2.66 -26.03 7.51
CA LEU A 4 -1.70 -26.86 8.24
C LEU A 4 -1.15 -26.03 9.40
N TYR A 5 -1.29 -26.52 10.63
CA TYR A 5 -1.01 -25.72 11.82
C TYR A 5 -0.59 -26.55 13.03
N LYS A 6 0.09 -25.88 13.96
CA LYS A 6 0.40 -26.39 15.31
C LYS A 6 -0.06 -25.42 16.39
N ARG A 7 -0.31 -25.97 17.58
CA ARG A 7 -0.54 -25.15 18.78
C ARG A 7 0.79 -24.73 19.39
N ASN A 8 0.88 -23.48 19.81
CA ASN A 8 2.02 -22.95 20.55
C ASN A 8 1.53 -22.43 21.92
N LYS A 9 2.41 -21.77 22.70
CA LYS A 9 2.05 -21.25 24.03
C LYS A 9 1.08 -20.07 23.99
N THR A 10 0.96 -19.38 22.87
CA THR A 10 0.22 -18.11 22.74
C THR A 10 -1.05 -18.25 21.90
N GLY A 11 -1.25 -19.38 21.21
CA GLY A 11 -2.34 -19.62 20.29
C GLY A 11 -1.97 -20.66 19.23
N ILE A 12 -2.17 -20.31 17.97
CA ILE A 12 -1.90 -21.15 16.81
C ILE A 12 -0.82 -20.53 15.92
N CYS A 13 0.08 -21.41 15.47
CA CYS A 13 0.99 -21.15 14.36
C CYS A 13 0.45 -21.85 13.10
N ILE A 14 0.14 -21.08 12.06
CA ILE A 14 -0.18 -21.65 10.74
C ILE A 14 1.11 -21.79 9.96
N ASP A 15 1.36 -22.98 9.43
CA ASP A 15 2.61 -23.31 8.76
C ASP A 15 2.45 -23.48 7.24
N ARG A 16 1.26 -23.87 6.74
CA ARG A 16 0.90 -23.83 5.31
C ARG A 16 -0.60 -23.65 5.09
N VAL A 17 -0.96 -23.12 3.92
CA VAL A 17 -2.34 -22.88 3.49
C VAL A 17 -2.60 -23.57 2.15
N TYR A 18 -3.77 -24.18 2.01
CA TYR A 18 -4.24 -24.86 0.80
C TYR A 18 -5.57 -24.28 0.36
N GLY A 19 -5.72 -24.01 -0.93
CA GLY A 19 -6.92 -23.39 -1.48
C GLY A 19 -6.74 -22.93 -2.93
N TYR A 20 -7.87 -22.74 -3.60
CA TYR A 20 -7.90 -22.37 -5.02
C TYR A 20 -7.82 -20.85 -5.23
N ASP A 21 -8.24 -20.06 -4.25
CA ASP A 21 -8.32 -18.60 -4.34
C ASP A 21 -6.93 -17.95 -4.36
N THR A 22 -6.84 -16.81 -5.05
CA THR A 22 -5.63 -15.97 -5.10
C THR A 22 -5.60 -14.91 -4.01
N ILE A 23 -6.76 -14.65 -3.40
CA ILE A 23 -6.94 -13.76 -2.23
C ILE A 23 -7.05 -14.66 -1.01
N VAL A 24 -6.11 -14.52 -0.08
CA VAL A 24 -6.05 -15.31 1.14
C VAL A 24 -6.42 -14.46 2.34
N GLU A 25 -7.54 -14.79 2.97
CA GLU A 25 -7.95 -14.24 4.25
C GLU A 25 -7.67 -15.26 5.34
N LEU A 26 -6.67 -14.98 6.20
CA LEU A 26 -6.36 -15.87 7.31
C LEU A 26 -7.32 -15.62 8.47
N PRO A 27 -7.84 -16.67 9.12
CA PRO A 27 -8.81 -16.53 10.18
C PRO A 27 -8.17 -15.98 11.46
N ASP A 28 -8.94 -15.17 12.19
CA ASP A 28 -8.53 -14.66 13.52
C ASP A 28 -8.36 -15.78 14.55
N MET A 29 -9.16 -16.84 14.41
CA MET A 29 -9.22 -17.96 15.33
C MET A 29 -9.26 -19.27 14.54
N LEU A 30 -8.57 -20.29 15.04
CA LEU A 30 -8.71 -21.67 14.58
C LEU A 30 -8.92 -22.54 15.83
N GLU A 31 -9.85 -23.50 15.78
CA GLU A 31 -10.14 -24.37 16.93
C GLU A 31 -10.44 -23.64 18.25
N GLY A 32 -10.97 -22.42 18.19
CA GLY A 32 -11.22 -21.59 19.38
C GLY A 32 -9.96 -20.96 20.00
N PHE A 33 -8.80 -21.04 19.34
CA PHE A 33 -7.56 -20.37 19.74
C PHE A 33 -7.19 -19.27 18.73
N PRO A 34 -6.60 -18.14 19.18
CA PRO A 34 -6.18 -17.07 18.28
C PRO A 34 -5.02 -17.54 17.39
N VAL A 35 -5.02 -17.11 16.13
CA VAL A 35 -3.86 -17.26 15.26
C VAL A 35 -2.85 -16.17 15.61
N THR A 36 -1.73 -16.56 16.19
CA THR A 36 -0.72 -15.65 16.74
C THR A 36 0.59 -15.66 15.99
N GLU A 37 0.86 -16.71 15.21
CA GLU A 37 2.13 -16.87 14.49
C GLU A 37 1.89 -17.44 13.08
N LEU A 38 2.72 -16.99 12.14
CA LEU A 38 2.88 -17.65 10.85
C LEU A 38 4.27 -18.30 10.77
N GLY A 39 4.31 -19.56 10.35
CA GLY A 39 5.52 -20.36 10.22
C GLY A 39 6.49 -19.79 9.17
N ALA A 40 7.73 -20.27 9.23
CA ALA A 40 8.70 -19.99 8.17
C ALA A 40 8.17 -20.55 6.84
N TYR A 41 8.42 -19.82 5.76
CA TYR A 41 8.01 -20.22 4.40
C TYR A 41 6.50 -20.42 4.18
N ILE A 42 5.58 -20.00 5.06
CA ILE A 42 4.12 -20.29 4.97
C ILE A 42 3.48 -20.06 3.59
N PHE A 43 3.87 -19.01 2.89
CA PHE A 43 3.41 -18.63 1.56
C PHE A 43 4.52 -18.69 0.52
N SER A 44 5.74 -19.07 0.90
CA SER A 44 6.90 -19.12 -0.02
C SER A 44 6.64 -20.02 -1.21
N ASP A 45 7.08 -19.58 -2.40
CA ASP A 45 7.10 -20.36 -3.64
C ASP A 45 8.00 -21.60 -3.52
N HIS A 46 8.94 -21.57 -2.56
CA HIS A 46 9.87 -22.65 -2.29
C HIS A 46 9.86 -23.05 -0.81
N ILE A 47 9.63 -24.34 -0.56
CA ILE A 47 9.87 -24.99 0.73
C ILE A 47 10.53 -26.33 0.46
N ASP A 48 11.43 -26.75 1.34
CA ASP A 48 12.04 -28.05 1.22
C ASP A 48 10.97 -29.15 1.29
N SER A 49 11.01 -30.06 0.32
CA SER A 49 9.98 -31.10 0.20
C SER A 49 10.00 -32.11 1.36
N THR A 50 11.15 -32.30 1.99
CA THR A 50 11.30 -33.17 3.17
C THR A 50 10.71 -32.47 4.40
N GLU A 51 11.04 -31.19 4.58
CA GLU A 51 10.47 -30.35 5.64
C GLU A 51 8.93 -30.32 5.56
N LEU A 52 8.38 -30.06 4.36
CA LEU A 52 6.94 -30.03 4.15
C LEU A 52 6.28 -31.37 4.49
N LYS A 53 6.83 -32.50 4.02
CA LYS A 53 6.30 -33.84 4.35
C LYS A 53 6.31 -34.10 5.85
N MET A 54 7.41 -33.76 6.53
CA MET A 54 7.52 -33.91 7.98
C MET A 54 6.46 -33.08 8.74
N MET A 55 6.14 -31.88 8.26
CA MET A 55 5.07 -31.04 8.82
C MET A 55 3.70 -31.68 8.58
N GLN A 56 3.41 -32.12 7.36
CA GLN A 56 2.14 -32.77 6.99
C GLN A 56 1.88 -34.09 7.75
N GLU A 57 2.91 -34.76 8.23
CA GLU A 57 2.80 -35.97 9.05
C GLU A 57 2.54 -35.66 10.53
N LYS A 58 3.12 -34.58 11.06
CA LYS A 58 3.14 -34.29 12.50
C LYS A 58 2.10 -33.26 12.96
N GLU A 59 1.71 -32.36 12.08
CA GLU A 59 0.87 -31.22 12.41
C GLU A 59 -0.60 -31.46 12.07
N ASN A 60 -1.47 -30.56 12.53
CA ASN A 60 -2.92 -30.71 12.38
C ASN A 60 -3.37 -30.02 11.09
N PHE A 61 -4.49 -30.50 10.55
CA PHE A 61 -5.18 -29.83 9.46
C PHE A 61 -6.62 -29.54 9.84
N CYS A 62 -7.08 -28.32 9.55
CA CYS A 62 -8.49 -27.98 9.68
C CYS A 62 -8.94 -27.01 8.59
N THR A 63 -10.25 -27.00 8.33
CA THR A 63 -10.91 -25.90 7.64
C THR A 63 -10.95 -24.66 8.54
N GLU A 64 -11.31 -23.53 7.96
CA GLU A 64 -11.61 -22.29 8.70
C GLU A 64 -12.60 -22.45 9.85
N ASN A 65 -13.63 -23.29 9.68
CA ASN A 65 -14.62 -23.58 10.72
C ASN A 65 -14.15 -24.59 11.78
N GLY A 66 -12.86 -24.94 11.81
CA GLY A 66 -12.29 -25.89 12.75
C GLY A 66 -12.55 -27.37 12.42
N ARG A 67 -13.23 -27.69 11.33
CA ARG A 67 -13.40 -29.10 10.94
C ARG A 67 -12.05 -29.72 10.56
N ALA A 68 -11.62 -30.73 11.32
CA ALA A 68 -10.43 -31.51 11.00
C ALA A 68 -10.58 -32.19 9.63
N THR A 69 -9.73 -31.82 8.67
CA THR A 69 -9.74 -32.36 7.30
C THR A 69 -8.40 -32.11 6.64
N ARG A 70 -7.94 -33.02 5.78
CA ARG A 70 -6.74 -32.86 4.95
C ARG A 70 -7.10 -32.28 3.57
N PRO A 71 -6.16 -31.61 2.88
CA PRO A 71 -6.37 -31.19 1.50
C PRO A 71 -6.58 -32.38 0.58
N GLU A 72 -7.43 -32.19 -0.43
CA GLU A 72 -7.61 -33.14 -1.55
C GLU A 72 -6.34 -33.15 -2.42
N ASP A 73 -6.10 -34.25 -3.16
CA ASP A 73 -4.85 -34.46 -3.92
C ASP A 73 -4.59 -33.37 -4.98
N ASP A 74 -5.64 -32.76 -5.53
CA ASP A 74 -5.58 -31.69 -6.53
C ASP A 74 -5.59 -30.28 -5.91
N MET A 75 -5.81 -30.16 -4.60
CA MET A 75 -5.87 -28.87 -3.92
C MET A 75 -4.48 -28.25 -3.84
N PRO A 76 -4.26 -27.08 -4.47
CA PRO A 76 -2.95 -26.45 -4.50
C PRO A 76 -2.62 -25.79 -3.16
N GLN A 77 -1.32 -25.66 -2.89
CA GLN A 77 -0.83 -24.75 -1.87
C GLN A 77 -1.15 -23.31 -2.31
N ALA A 78 -1.77 -22.53 -1.42
CA ALA A 78 -1.92 -21.10 -1.61
C ALA A 78 -0.57 -20.45 -1.28
N ALA A 79 0.37 -20.48 -2.23
CA ALA A 79 1.74 -20.02 -2.06
C ALA A 79 2.34 -19.53 -3.39
N GLY A 80 3.47 -18.81 -3.29
CA GLY A 80 4.25 -18.34 -4.42
C GLY A 80 3.45 -17.49 -5.39
N ASN A 81 3.58 -17.78 -6.68
CA ASN A 81 2.97 -16.98 -7.76
C ASN A 81 1.44 -17.11 -7.85
N ARG A 82 0.79 -17.86 -6.96
CA ARG A 82 -0.67 -17.95 -6.91
C ARG A 82 -1.31 -16.85 -6.07
N VAL A 83 -0.58 -16.28 -5.12
CA VAL A 83 -1.18 -15.38 -4.12
C VAL A 83 -1.00 -13.94 -4.55
N GLU A 84 -2.11 -13.19 -4.56
CA GLU A 84 -2.16 -11.78 -5.00
C GLU A 84 -2.49 -10.82 -3.85
N GLU A 85 -3.35 -11.22 -2.91
CA GLU A 85 -3.69 -10.44 -1.72
C GLU A 85 -3.69 -11.35 -0.49
N ILE A 86 -3.12 -10.86 0.61
CA ILE A 86 -3.14 -11.57 1.89
C ILE A 86 -3.66 -10.65 2.98
N ARG A 87 -4.60 -11.15 3.77
CA ARG A 87 -5.08 -10.51 5.00
C ARG A 87 -4.67 -11.35 6.20
N LEU A 88 -3.86 -10.74 7.06
CA LEU A 88 -3.32 -11.39 8.25
C LEU A 88 -4.31 -11.32 9.42
N PRO A 89 -4.25 -12.26 10.38
CA PRO A 89 -5.11 -12.23 11.56
C PRO A 89 -4.87 -11.01 12.46
N ARG A 90 -5.91 -10.49 13.11
CA ARG A 90 -5.85 -9.34 14.03
C ARG A 90 -4.97 -9.58 15.26
N GLN A 91 -4.88 -10.83 15.72
CA GLN A 91 -4.08 -11.22 16.88
C GLN A 91 -2.67 -11.70 16.51
N LEU A 92 -2.29 -11.59 15.24
CA LEU A 92 -0.98 -12.04 14.77
C LEU A 92 0.14 -11.20 15.40
N ARG A 93 1.14 -11.90 15.95
CA ARG A 93 2.31 -11.29 16.61
C ARG A 93 3.60 -11.51 15.83
N LYS A 94 3.73 -12.64 15.13
CA LYS A 94 4.98 -13.05 14.51
C LYS A 94 4.76 -13.65 13.12
N ILE A 95 5.66 -13.29 12.21
CA ILE A 95 5.78 -13.89 10.88
C ILE A 95 7.18 -14.53 10.78
N GLY A 96 7.25 -15.79 10.38
CA GLY A 96 8.51 -16.51 10.21
C GLY A 96 9.39 -15.96 9.09
N ARG A 97 10.68 -16.35 9.10
CA ARG A 97 11.61 -16.02 8.01
C ARG A 97 11.08 -16.50 6.66
N TYR A 98 11.36 -15.74 5.60
CA TYR A 98 10.99 -16.11 4.24
C TYR A 98 9.50 -16.47 4.04
N ALA A 99 8.61 -15.94 4.89
CA ALA A 99 7.18 -16.29 4.88
C ALA A 99 6.52 -16.10 3.51
N PHE A 100 6.88 -15.06 2.77
CA PHE A 100 6.36 -14.71 1.44
C PHE A 100 7.45 -14.77 0.38
N TYR A 101 8.47 -15.60 0.57
CA TYR A 101 9.62 -15.65 -0.34
C TYR A 101 9.21 -16.00 -1.78
N ASN A 102 9.63 -15.15 -2.73
CA ASN A 102 9.29 -15.25 -4.15
C ASN A 102 7.77 -15.27 -4.47
N CYS A 103 6.94 -14.67 -3.63
CA CYS A 103 5.54 -14.40 -3.99
C CYS A 103 5.45 -13.25 -5.01
N PHE A 104 5.87 -13.48 -6.26
CA PHE A 104 6.04 -12.42 -7.26
C PHE A 104 4.73 -11.73 -7.66
N HIS A 105 3.58 -12.38 -7.48
CA HIS A 105 2.27 -11.80 -7.77
C HIS A 105 1.59 -11.15 -6.57
N LEU A 106 2.20 -11.19 -5.38
CA LEU A 106 1.65 -10.55 -4.20
C LEU A 106 1.69 -9.02 -4.41
N LYS A 107 0.50 -8.42 -4.44
CA LYS A 107 0.29 -6.98 -4.63
C LYS A 107 -0.15 -6.27 -3.38
N LYS A 108 -0.87 -6.98 -2.50
CA LYS A 108 -1.49 -6.38 -1.33
C LYS A 108 -1.33 -7.22 -0.07
N LEU A 109 -0.95 -6.56 1.01
CA LEU A 109 -0.87 -7.17 2.34
C LEU A 109 -1.61 -6.31 3.37
N THR A 110 -2.44 -6.95 4.19
CA THR A 110 -3.15 -6.31 5.30
C THR A 110 -2.71 -6.89 6.64
N PHE A 111 -2.36 -6.05 7.61
CA PHE A 111 -1.99 -6.48 8.97
C PHE A 111 -2.42 -5.48 10.04
N TYR A 112 -2.22 -5.84 11.32
CA TYR A 112 -2.78 -5.12 12.46
C TYR A 112 -1.74 -4.84 13.54
N GLY A 113 -2.04 -3.90 14.44
CA GLY A 113 -1.12 -3.35 15.43
C GLY A 113 -0.55 -4.32 16.46
N LYS A 114 -1.07 -5.55 16.57
CA LYS A 114 -0.49 -6.60 17.44
C LYS A 114 0.76 -7.26 16.85
N MET A 115 1.06 -7.02 15.58
CA MET A 115 2.24 -7.57 14.90
C MET A 115 3.51 -6.97 15.51
N GLN A 116 4.47 -7.83 15.87
CA GLN A 116 5.69 -7.45 16.60
C GLN A 116 6.98 -7.84 15.92
N ASP A 117 7.01 -9.01 15.24
CA ASP A 117 8.22 -9.65 14.74
C ASP A 117 8.03 -10.07 13.27
N LEU A 118 8.79 -9.45 12.37
CA LEU A 118 8.91 -9.82 10.96
C LEU A 118 10.20 -10.62 10.77
N GLY A 119 10.07 -11.91 10.44
CA GLY A 119 11.22 -12.76 10.21
C GLY A 119 12.09 -12.25 9.06
N ALA A 120 13.39 -12.49 9.16
CA ALA A 120 14.36 -12.06 8.16
C ALA A 120 13.98 -12.53 6.75
N GLY A 121 14.04 -11.62 5.78
CA GLY A 121 13.74 -11.89 4.37
C GLY A 121 12.29 -12.30 4.12
N ALA A 122 11.36 -11.97 5.02
CA ALA A 122 9.96 -12.40 4.91
C ALA A 122 9.32 -12.00 3.59
N LEU A 123 9.72 -10.87 2.99
CA LEU A 123 9.16 -10.33 1.75
C LEU A 123 10.18 -10.34 0.59
N THR A 124 11.32 -11.02 0.76
CA THR A 124 12.32 -11.15 -0.30
C THR A 124 11.68 -11.79 -1.54
N GLY A 125 11.80 -11.14 -2.70
CA GLY A 125 11.21 -11.61 -3.96
C GLY A 125 9.78 -11.14 -4.23
N CYS A 126 9.17 -10.32 -3.35
CA CYS A 126 7.83 -9.75 -3.52
C CYS A 126 7.83 -8.47 -4.38
N HIS A 127 8.29 -8.55 -5.63
CA HIS A 127 8.57 -7.38 -6.47
C HIS A 127 7.36 -6.69 -7.12
N ARG A 128 6.13 -7.09 -6.78
CA ARG A 128 4.89 -6.47 -7.29
C ARG A 128 4.02 -5.92 -6.17
N MET A 129 4.58 -5.73 -4.98
CA MET A 129 3.87 -5.09 -3.89
C MET A 129 3.51 -3.66 -4.30
N GLU A 130 2.21 -3.36 -4.25
CA GLU A 130 1.65 -2.06 -4.62
C GLU A 130 1.01 -1.39 -3.39
N GLN A 131 0.41 -2.21 -2.50
CA GLN A 131 -0.40 -1.72 -1.40
C GLN A 131 -0.15 -2.43 -0.08
N ILE A 132 -0.08 -1.66 1.00
CA ILE A 132 -0.16 -2.16 2.36
C ILE A 132 -1.35 -1.51 3.06
N ALA A 133 -2.14 -2.29 3.79
CA ALA A 133 -3.17 -1.77 4.68
C ALA A 133 -2.82 -2.15 6.13
N VAL A 134 -2.85 -1.17 7.03
CA VAL A 134 -2.52 -1.39 8.44
C VAL A 134 -3.44 -0.62 9.37
N GLU A 135 -3.96 -1.30 10.39
CA GLU A 135 -4.66 -0.68 11.52
C GLU A 135 -3.70 -0.70 12.72
N THR A 136 -3.42 0.46 13.30
CA THR A 136 -2.49 0.56 14.44
C THR A 136 -3.09 -0.02 15.72
N ASP A 137 -2.26 -0.25 16.73
CA ASP A 137 -2.75 -0.54 18.07
C ASP A 137 -3.29 0.74 18.76
N GLU A 138 -3.79 0.57 19.99
CA GLU A 138 -4.32 1.65 20.84
C GLU A 138 -3.29 2.75 21.18
N LYS A 139 -2.01 2.54 20.88
CA LYS A 139 -0.95 3.54 21.06
C LYS A 139 -0.60 4.23 19.74
N GLY A 140 -1.21 3.85 18.62
CA GLY A 140 -0.80 4.30 17.29
C GLY A 140 0.45 3.58 16.76
N GLU A 141 0.84 2.44 17.34
CA GLU A 141 2.01 1.67 16.93
C GLU A 141 1.64 0.55 15.94
N SER A 142 2.57 0.24 15.04
CA SER A 142 2.50 -0.95 14.18
C SER A 142 3.90 -1.36 13.71
N SER A 143 4.01 -2.56 13.15
CA SER A 143 5.25 -3.02 12.50
C SER A 143 5.42 -2.53 11.05
N LEU A 144 4.67 -1.49 10.62
CA LEU A 144 4.75 -0.95 9.25
C LEU A 144 6.17 -0.62 8.80
N ARG A 145 7.00 -0.04 9.68
CA ARG A 145 8.40 0.25 9.34
C ARG A 145 9.18 -1.00 8.94
N ASP A 146 8.95 -2.12 9.63
CA ASP A 146 9.63 -3.39 9.37
C ASP A 146 9.27 -3.90 7.97
N PHE A 147 7.98 -3.84 7.59
CA PHE A 147 7.51 -4.19 6.25
C PHE A 147 8.08 -3.28 5.15
N LEU A 148 8.07 -1.96 5.39
CA LEU A 148 8.57 -0.99 4.42
C LEU A 148 10.07 -1.12 4.14
N THR A 149 10.84 -1.63 5.11
CA THR A 149 12.31 -1.80 4.97
C THR A 149 12.67 -2.96 4.04
N GLU A 150 11.80 -3.96 3.91
CA GLU A 150 12.01 -5.11 3.01
C GLU A 150 11.52 -4.83 1.57
N LEU A 151 10.82 -3.72 1.34
CA LEU A 151 10.15 -3.41 0.07
C LEU A 151 10.67 -2.08 -0.50
N PRO A 152 11.60 -2.10 -1.48
CA PRO A 152 12.13 -0.89 -2.10
C PRO A 152 11.16 -0.19 -3.05
N GLU A 153 10.14 -0.89 -3.57
CA GLU A 153 9.23 -0.40 -4.61
C GLU A 153 8.35 0.78 -4.14
N THR A 154 7.69 1.48 -5.08
CA THR A 154 6.71 2.51 -4.71
C THR A 154 5.47 1.86 -4.10
N LEU A 155 5.11 2.25 -2.87
CA LEU A 155 3.98 1.67 -2.12
C LEU A 155 2.93 2.71 -1.75
N CYS A 156 1.66 2.35 -1.93
CA CYS A 156 0.53 3.04 -1.32
C CYS A 156 0.17 2.37 0.00
N VAL A 157 0.20 3.12 1.10
CA VAL A 157 -0.08 2.63 2.45
C VAL A 157 -1.36 3.26 2.97
N ASP A 158 -2.37 2.42 3.16
CA ASP A 158 -3.57 2.77 3.89
C ASP A 158 -3.35 2.50 5.37
N ILE A 159 -3.49 3.52 6.20
CA ILE A 159 -3.32 3.41 7.65
C ILE A 159 -4.58 3.89 8.38
N THR A 160 -4.98 3.15 9.40
CA THR A 160 -6.00 3.58 10.35
C THR A 160 -5.36 3.78 11.71
N ILE A 161 -5.42 5.01 12.23
CA ILE A 161 -4.85 5.43 13.53
C ILE A 161 -6.01 5.91 14.39
N ASP A 162 -6.29 5.23 15.50
CA ASP A 162 -7.40 5.58 16.41
C ASP A 162 -8.76 5.76 15.70
N GLY A 163 -9.01 4.97 14.65
CA GLY A 163 -10.22 5.03 13.82
C GLY A 163 -10.19 6.11 12.73
N GLU A 164 -9.17 6.97 12.68
CA GLU A 164 -8.96 7.91 11.60
C GLU A 164 -8.19 7.28 10.44
N TYR A 165 -8.68 7.49 9.23
CA TYR A 165 -8.10 6.91 8.02
C TYR A 165 -7.15 7.88 7.31
N GLY A 166 -5.98 7.38 6.94
CA GLY A 166 -4.98 8.08 6.16
C GLY A 166 -4.43 7.23 5.01
N ARG A 167 -3.90 7.92 4.01
CA ARG A 167 -3.19 7.30 2.90
C ARG A 167 -1.86 7.99 2.65
N PHE A 168 -0.81 7.19 2.55
CA PHE A 168 0.58 7.62 2.45
C PHE A 168 1.24 6.93 1.26
N TRP A 169 2.08 7.66 0.54
CA TRP A 169 2.89 7.09 -0.54
C TRP A 169 4.35 7.00 -0.11
N PHE A 170 4.97 5.86 -0.33
CA PHE A 170 6.39 5.64 -0.09
C PHE A 170 7.04 5.40 -1.45
N PRO A 171 7.67 6.43 -2.06
CA PRO A 171 8.29 6.29 -3.37
C PRO A 171 9.37 5.21 -3.39
N GLU A 172 9.78 4.79 -4.59
CA GLU A 172 10.84 3.81 -4.76
C GLU A 172 12.20 4.35 -4.29
N PHE A 173 13.10 3.45 -3.91
CA PHE A 173 14.53 3.76 -3.76
C PHE A 173 15.39 2.56 -4.14
N PHE A 174 16.62 2.82 -4.56
CA PHE A 174 17.62 1.77 -4.75
C PHE A 174 19.02 2.28 -4.40
N GLU A 175 19.89 1.35 -4.00
CA GLU A 175 21.28 1.63 -3.66
C GLU A 175 22.21 1.11 -4.76
N GLU A 176 23.17 1.93 -5.16
CA GLU A 176 24.19 1.60 -6.14
C GLU A 176 25.57 1.73 -5.50
N GLY A 177 26.34 0.63 -5.50
CA GLY A 177 27.74 0.65 -5.08
C GLY A 177 28.63 1.11 -6.23
N VAL A 178 29.21 2.30 -6.10
CA VAL A 178 30.15 2.88 -7.07
C VAL A 178 31.57 2.65 -6.57
N GLU A 179 32.35 1.86 -7.32
CA GLU A 179 33.76 1.62 -7.03
C GLU A 179 34.67 2.55 -7.83
N ASN A 180 35.43 3.39 -7.13
CA ASN A 180 36.55 4.12 -7.72
C ASN A 180 37.81 3.26 -7.61
N THR A 181 38.02 2.37 -8.59
CA THR A 181 39.13 1.41 -8.61
C THR A 181 40.52 2.05 -8.48
N PRO A 182 40.82 3.20 -9.13
CA PRO A 182 42.10 3.90 -8.92
C PRO A 182 42.31 4.39 -7.48
N ALA A 183 41.25 4.86 -6.82
CA ALA A 183 41.32 5.38 -5.45
C ALA A 183 41.11 4.29 -4.36
N ARG A 184 40.66 3.09 -4.74
CA ARG A 184 40.20 2.03 -3.82
C ARG A 184 39.11 2.51 -2.86
N ILE A 185 38.21 3.35 -3.36
CA ILE A 185 37.07 3.88 -2.59
C ILE A 185 35.81 3.20 -3.11
N LEU A 186 34.99 2.71 -2.18
CA LEU A 186 33.63 2.25 -2.44
C LEU A 186 32.67 3.30 -1.89
N GLU A 187 31.83 3.86 -2.75
CA GLU A 187 30.77 4.81 -2.37
C GLU A 187 29.41 4.18 -2.65
N ASN A 188 28.49 4.24 -1.68
CA ASN A 188 27.10 3.84 -1.91
C ASN A 188 26.27 5.08 -2.23
N HIS A 189 25.67 5.10 -3.41
CA HIS A 189 24.78 6.16 -3.85
C HIS A 189 23.34 5.67 -3.69
N VAL A 190 22.50 6.48 -3.04
CA VAL A 190 21.08 6.17 -2.87
C VAL A 190 20.27 7.03 -3.82
N HIS A 191 19.45 6.38 -4.63
CA HIS A 191 18.60 7.00 -5.64
C HIS A 191 17.14 7.01 -5.19
N GLY A 192 16.38 8.00 -5.66
CA GLY A 192 14.99 8.21 -5.25
C GLY A 192 14.84 8.85 -3.87
N SER A 193 13.63 9.28 -3.55
CA SER A 193 13.28 9.86 -2.24
C SER A 193 12.77 8.80 -1.24
N GLY A 194 12.52 7.57 -1.70
CA GLY A 194 11.86 6.51 -0.93
C GLY A 194 12.49 6.19 0.43
N ILE A 195 13.82 6.20 0.52
CA ILE A 195 14.54 5.93 1.78
C ILE A 195 14.21 6.99 2.86
N ARG A 196 14.00 8.25 2.46
CA ARG A 196 13.69 9.35 3.39
C ARG A 196 12.31 9.14 4.01
N TYR A 197 11.32 8.81 3.18
CA TYR A 197 9.96 8.52 3.63
C TYR A 197 9.93 7.29 4.55
N ARG A 198 10.67 6.23 4.23
CA ARG A 198 10.77 5.03 5.08
C ARG A 198 11.45 5.26 6.43
N ASN A 199 12.21 6.35 6.56
CA ASN A 199 12.81 6.79 7.81
C ASN A 199 11.90 7.72 8.64
N SER A 200 10.69 8.06 8.17
CA SER A 200 9.75 8.95 8.86
C SER A 200 8.99 8.23 10.01
N PHE A 201 9.73 7.59 10.91
CA PHE A 201 9.18 6.84 12.03
C PHE A 201 9.92 7.17 13.33
N VAL A 202 9.16 7.32 14.41
CA VAL A 202 9.70 7.35 15.76
C VAL A 202 9.27 6.04 16.43
N HIS A 203 10.23 5.15 16.68
CA HIS A 203 9.98 3.78 17.10
C HIS A 203 9.06 3.04 16.12
N LYS A 204 7.83 2.68 16.53
CA LYS A 204 6.82 1.98 15.74
C LYS A 204 5.67 2.89 15.28
N LYS A 205 5.79 4.21 15.45
CA LYS A 205 4.80 5.20 15.03
C LYS A 205 5.29 5.98 13.82
N ILE A 206 4.40 6.20 12.86
CA ILE A 206 4.69 7.11 11.75
C ILE A 206 4.80 8.55 12.26
N ASN A 207 5.87 9.23 11.88
CA ASN A 207 6.07 10.64 12.18
C ASN A 207 5.52 11.48 11.03
N THR A 208 4.22 11.79 11.05
CA THR A 208 3.54 12.49 9.95
C THR A 208 4.11 13.89 9.69
N LEU A 209 4.58 14.57 10.75
CA LEU A 209 5.21 15.88 10.63
C LEU A 209 6.52 15.83 9.84
N GLU A 210 7.36 14.83 10.10
CA GLU A 210 8.58 14.61 9.34
C GLU A 210 8.29 14.13 7.93
N TYR A 211 7.36 13.18 7.79
CA TYR A 211 6.88 12.69 6.50
C TYR A 211 6.45 13.84 5.58
N ASP A 212 5.59 14.75 6.07
CA ASP A 212 5.08 15.87 5.28
C ASP A 212 6.17 16.92 4.98
N ARG A 213 7.21 17.05 5.81
CA ARG A 213 8.36 17.92 5.53
C ARG A 213 9.21 17.44 4.36
N LEU A 214 9.13 16.16 4.01
CA LEU A 214 9.89 15.59 2.90
C LEU A 214 9.30 15.90 1.52
N PHE A 215 8.10 16.47 1.46
CA PHE A 215 7.40 16.73 0.20
C PHE A 215 8.24 17.47 -0.87
N PRO A 216 9.03 18.53 -0.54
CA PRO A 216 9.91 19.17 -1.53
C PRO A 216 10.96 18.24 -2.15
N TYR A 217 11.44 17.23 -1.42
CA TYR A 217 12.35 16.23 -1.97
C TYR A 217 11.64 15.31 -2.97
N ALA A 218 10.39 14.92 -2.69
CA ALA A 218 9.61 14.16 -3.66
C ALA A 218 9.38 14.96 -4.94
N VAL A 219 9.00 16.24 -4.83
CA VAL A 219 8.84 17.13 -6.00
C VAL A 219 10.12 17.20 -6.84
N ALA A 220 11.29 17.22 -6.19
CA ALA A 220 12.56 17.34 -6.88
C ALA A 220 13.05 16.02 -7.54
N TRP A 221 12.76 14.87 -6.93
CA TRP A 221 13.42 13.60 -7.26
C TRP A 221 12.49 12.54 -7.86
N GLU A 222 11.17 12.70 -7.73
CA GLU A 222 10.19 11.72 -8.20
C GLU A 222 9.51 12.15 -9.49
N GLN A 223 8.90 11.17 -10.16
CA GLN A 223 8.04 11.43 -11.32
C GLN A 223 6.76 12.18 -10.87
N GLU A 224 6.31 13.14 -11.69
CA GLU A 224 5.11 13.96 -11.40
C GLU A 224 3.89 13.12 -11.02
N ARG A 225 3.69 11.96 -11.67
CA ARG A 225 2.59 11.03 -11.36
C ARG A 225 2.63 10.54 -9.91
N ILE A 226 3.81 10.22 -9.38
CA ILE A 226 4.00 9.75 -8.00
C ILE A 226 3.73 10.90 -7.02
N VAL A 227 4.28 12.09 -7.30
CA VAL A 227 4.10 13.28 -6.46
C VAL A 227 2.63 13.71 -6.41
N LEU A 228 1.93 13.66 -7.55
CA LEU A 228 0.49 13.94 -7.62
C LEU A 228 -0.33 12.92 -6.83
N ASN A 229 -0.07 11.62 -6.97
CA ASN A 229 -0.73 10.59 -6.18
C ASN A 229 -0.54 10.85 -4.68
N LEU A 230 0.70 11.10 -4.25
CA LEU A 230 1.03 11.42 -2.86
C LEU A 230 0.25 12.65 -2.36
N ALA A 231 0.32 13.76 -3.08
CA ALA A 231 -0.34 15.00 -2.67
C ALA A 231 -1.87 14.86 -2.64
N LEU A 232 -2.46 14.25 -3.68
CA LEU A 232 -3.91 14.02 -3.78
C LEU A 232 -4.40 13.17 -2.61
N ASP A 233 -3.73 12.04 -2.34
CA ASP A 233 -4.16 11.12 -1.30
C ASP A 233 -3.95 11.69 0.10
N ARG A 234 -2.86 12.45 0.35
CA ARG A 234 -2.70 13.19 1.63
C ARG A 234 -3.82 14.21 1.85
N ILE A 235 -4.31 14.87 0.80
CA ILE A 235 -5.43 15.82 0.89
C ILE A 235 -6.80 15.13 1.03
N LEU A 236 -6.98 13.97 0.40
CA LEU A 236 -8.22 13.19 0.44
C LEU A 236 -8.38 12.42 1.75
N TYR A 237 -7.28 12.00 2.36
CA TYR A 237 -7.23 11.16 3.55
C TYR A 237 -6.21 11.72 4.57
N PRO A 238 -6.55 12.86 5.22
CA PRO A 238 -5.59 13.72 5.90
C PRO A 238 -5.36 13.39 7.38
N VAL A 239 -5.12 12.11 7.73
CA VAL A 239 -4.81 11.77 9.13
C VAL A 239 -3.57 12.52 9.61
N SER A 240 -3.65 13.08 10.81
CA SER A 240 -2.56 13.80 11.51
C SER A 240 -1.78 14.80 10.64
N MET A 241 -2.46 15.52 9.72
CA MET A 241 -1.86 16.51 8.83
C MET A 241 -1.97 17.92 9.41
N THR A 242 -0.89 18.70 9.35
CA THR A 242 -0.91 20.12 9.76
C THR A 242 -1.46 21.03 8.66
N ASP A 243 -1.88 22.24 9.02
CA ASP A 243 -2.35 23.23 8.05
C ASP A 243 -1.23 23.67 7.09
N GLU A 244 0.02 23.79 7.57
CA GLU A 244 1.16 24.14 6.71
C GLU A 244 1.47 23.03 5.69
N ALA A 245 1.35 21.76 6.09
CA ALA A 245 1.52 20.63 5.18
C ALA A 245 0.41 20.62 4.13
N LYS A 246 -0.84 20.77 4.58
CA LYS A 246 -2.02 20.85 3.72
C LYS A 246 -1.90 21.95 2.67
N GLU A 247 -1.46 23.14 3.07
CA GLU A 247 -1.26 24.26 2.15
C GLU A 247 -0.25 23.92 1.05
N LYS A 248 0.91 23.34 1.41
CA LYS A 248 1.93 22.92 0.44
C LYS A 248 1.40 21.92 -0.59
N TYR A 249 0.67 20.90 -0.14
CA TYR A 249 0.07 19.93 -1.06
C TYR A 249 -0.98 20.57 -1.97
N LEU A 250 -1.85 21.44 -1.44
CA LEU A 250 -2.86 22.13 -2.24
C LEU A 250 -2.24 23.07 -3.29
N ILE A 251 -1.17 23.79 -2.94
CA ILE A 251 -0.43 24.63 -3.89
C ILE A 251 0.09 23.77 -5.05
N TYR A 252 0.77 22.66 -4.76
CA TYR A 252 1.28 21.77 -5.80
C TYR A 252 0.17 21.20 -6.67
N ILE A 253 -0.91 20.68 -6.08
CA ILE A 253 -2.04 20.15 -6.87
C ILE A 253 -2.66 21.25 -7.74
N LYS A 254 -2.73 22.49 -7.24
CA LYS A 254 -3.27 23.63 -8.01
C LYS A 254 -2.37 23.96 -9.21
N GLU A 255 -1.07 24.02 -9.01
CA GLU A 255 -0.09 24.26 -10.08
C GLU A 255 -0.13 23.18 -11.16
N HIS A 256 -0.47 21.94 -10.77
CA HIS A 256 -0.55 20.76 -11.64
C HIS A 256 -1.99 20.25 -11.85
N ILE A 257 -3.00 21.13 -11.78
CA ILE A 257 -4.41 20.71 -11.68
C ILE A 257 -4.89 19.90 -12.89
N GLN A 258 -4.41 20.20 -14.10
CA GLN A 258 -4.82 19.47 -15.31
C GLN A 258 -4.35 18.02 -15.25
N GLN A 259 -3.10 17.81 -14.85
CA GLN A 259 -2.49 16.51 -14.67
C GLN A 259 -3.14 15.76 -13.51
N ALA A 260 -3.48 16.46 -12.42
CA ALA A 260 -4.20 15.88 -11.28
C ALA A 260 -5.58 15.34 -11.69
N ILE A 261 -6.38 16.13 -12.41
CA ILE A 261 -7.72 15.71 -12.86
C ILE A 261 -7.61 14.60 -13.91
N ARG A 262 -6.65 14.67 -14.83
CA ARG A 262 -6.38 13.59 -15.79
C ARG A 262 -6.05 12.29 -15.06
N LEU A 263 -5.15 12.34 -14.07
CA LEU A 263 -4.74 11.19 -13.26
C LEU A 263 -5.94 10.56 -12.53
N LEU A 264 -6.79 11.37 -11.91
CA LEU A 264 -8.02 10.90 -11.26
C LEU A 264 -9.02 10.29 -12.26
N GLY A 265 -9.10 10.83 -13.48
CA GLY A 265 -9.90 10.26 -14.57
C GLY A 265 -9.38 8.90 -15.02
N GLU A 266 -8.06 8.77 -15.24
CA GLU A 266 -7.40 7.50 -15.59
C GLU A 266 -7.63 6.42 -14.53
N GLN A 267 -7.62 6.81 -13.25
CA GLN A 267 -7.90 5.94 -12.11
C GLN A 267 -9.41 5.69 -11.88
N LYS A 268 -10.29 6.34 -12.65
CA LYS A 268 -11.75 6.34 -12.47
C LYS A 268 -12.19 6.79 -11.07
N ALA A 269 -11.38 7.61 -10.41
CA ALA A 269 -11.59 8.12 -9.06
C ALA A 269 -12.44 9.41 -9.07
N TYR A 270 -13.65 9.33 -9.64
CA TYR A 270 -14.51 10.48 -9.89
C TYR A 270 -15.01 11.18 -8.62
N ASP A 271 -15.25 10.45 -7.54
CA ASP A 271 -15.63 11.04 -6.25
C ASP A 271 -14.48 11.86 -5.65
N SER A 272 -13.26 11.33 -5.74
CA SER A 272 -12.04 12.02 -5.34
C SER A 272 -11.83 13.29 -6.19
N MET A 273 -12.06 13.21 -7.50
CA MET A 273 -12.03 14.35 -8.42
C MET A 273 -12.96 15.47 -7.97
N GLN A 274 -14.23 15.15 -7.66
CA GLN A 274 -15.19 16.15 -7.16
C GLN A 274 -14.78 16.73 -5.80
N ARG A 275 -14.18 15.93 -4.91
CA ARG A 275 -13.68 16.42 -3.61
C ARG A 275 -12.51 17.38 -3.80
N ILE A 276 -11.59 17.09 -4.73
CA ILE A 276 -10.44 17.94 -5.04
C ILE A 276 -10.87 19.25 -5.70
N LEU A 277 -11.74 19.20 -6.72
CA LEU A 277 -12.27 20.40 -7.38
C LEU A 277 -12.95 21.34 -6.37
N ARG A 278 -13.73 20.80 -5.43
CA ARG A 278 -14.35 21.58 -4.34
C ARG A 278 -13.33 22.25 -3.42
N LYS A 279 -12.19 21.61 -3.15
CA LYS A 279 -11.14 22.15 -2.28
C LYS A 279 -10.31 23.23 -2.98
N LEU A 280 -10.03 23.05 -4.27
CA LEU A 280 -9.20 23.98 -5.04
C LEU A 280 -9.98 25.18 -5.57
N ALA A 281 -11.28 24.99 -5.86
CA ALA A 281 -12.16 25.97 -6.49
C ALA A 281 -11.48 26.62 -7.72
N PRO A 282 -11.15 25.82 -8.76
CA PRO A 282 -10.44 26.33 -9.94
C PRO A 282 -11.25 27.43 -10.62
N ASP A 283 -10.56 28.33 -11.31
CA ASP A 283 -11.25 29.37 -12.07
C ASP A 283 -11.88 28.82 -13.36
N ARG A 284 -12.62 29.69 -14.05
CA ARG A 284 -13.29 29.34 -15.30
C ARG A 284 -12.31 28.88 -16.39
N ALA A 285 -11.17 29.56 -16.52
CA ALA A 285 -10.18 29.27 -17.57
C ALA A 285 -9.45 27.95 -17.30
N GLU A 286 -9.11 27.68 -16.04
CA GLU A 286 -8.57 26.39 -15.60
C GLU A 286 -9.57 25.26 -15.92
N THR A 287 -10.85 25.46 -15.59
CA THR A 287 -11.91 24.48 -15.85
C THR A 287 -12.12 24.22 -17.34
N GLU A 288 -12.12 25.26 -18.18
CA GLU A 288 -12.22 25.13 -19.64
C GLU A 288 -11.05 24.30 -20.22
N LYS A 289 -9.81 24.53 -19.77
CA LYS A 289 -8.65 23.73 -20.21
C LYS A 289 -8.71 22.27 -19.78
N MET A 290 -9.16 22.00 -18.55
CA MET A 290 -9.35 20.63 -18.07
C MET A 290 -10.41 19.90 -18.90
N LEU A 291 -11.48 20.59 -19.27
CA LEU A 291 -12.57 20.05 -20.08
C LEU A 291 -12.09 19.64 -21.48
N GLU A 292 -11.28 20.47 -22.15
CA GLU A 292 -10.68 20.17 -23.46
C GLU A 292 -9.80 18.90 -23.40
N THR A 293 -9.00 18.78 -22.33
CA THR A 293 -8.18 17.59 -22.08
C THR A 293 -9.05 16.33 -21.90
N ALA A 294 -10.12 16.42 -21.09
CA ALA A 294 -11.02 15.31 -20.83
C ALA A 294 -11.79 14.85 -22.08
N GLN A 295 -12.20 15.79 -22.94
CA GLN A 295 -12.83 15.50 -24.23
C GLN A 295 -11.88 14.75 -25.15
N SER A 296 -10.62 15.20 -25.23
CA SER A 296 -9.59 14.55 -26.06
C SER A 296 -9.28 13.12 -25.60
N ALA A 297 -9.43 12.84 -24.30
CA ALA A 297 -9.26 11.51 -23.72
C ALA A 297 -10.53 10.63 -23.81
N ASN A 298 -11.64 11.12 -24.37
CA ASN A 298 -12.94 10.44 -24.41
C ASN A 298 -13.50 10.02 -23.03
N ASP A 299 -13.14 10.72 -21.95
CA ASP A 299 -13.67 10.44 -20.60
C ASP A 299 -14.99 11.21 -20.36
N SER A 300 -16.10 10.60 -20.77
CA SER A 300 -17.45 11.18 -20.64
C SER A 300 -17.83 11.58 -19.20
N ARG A 301 -17.36 10.84 -18.18
CA ARG A 301 -17.66 11.13 -16.78
C ARG A 301 -16.89 12.35 -16.30
N CYS A 302 -15.59 12.41 -16.61
CA CYS A 302 -14.77 13.58 -16.32
C CYS A 302 -15.34 14.85 -16.99
N VAL A 303 -15.73 14.75 -18.27
CA VAL A 303 -16.40 15.84 -19.00
C VAL A 303 -17.66 16.31 -18.27
N SER A 304 -18.52 15.39 -17.83
CA SER A 304 -19.74 15.77 -17.09
C SER A 304 -19.43 16.48 -15.78
N ILE A 305 -18.42 16.05 -15.04
CA ILE A 305 -18.01 16.68 -13.77
C ILE A 305 -17.50 18.10 -14.03
N LEU A 306 -16.64 18.27 -15.02
CA LEU A 306 -16.05 19.57 -15.38
C LEU A 306 -17.08 20.54 -15.96
N MET A 307 -18.08 20.05 -16.72
CA MET A 307 -19.20 20.87 -17.18
C MET A 307 -20.04 21.40 -16.01
N ASN A 308 -20.30 20.56 -15.00
CA ASN A 308 -21.00 20.98 -13.79
C ASN A 308 -20.19 22.00 -12.99
N GLU A 309 -18.87 21.84 -12.91
CA GLU A 309 -17.98 22.83 -12.29
C GLU A 309 -18.02 24.16 -13.05
N LEU A 310 -17.96 24.11 -14.39
CA LEU A 310 -17.98 25.30 -15.24
C LEU A 310 -19.27 26.13 -15.08
N GLN A 311 -20.41 25.46 -14.87
CA GLN A 311 -21.69 26.13 -14.64
C GLN A 311 -21.70 27.01 -13.39
N LYS A 312 -20.89 26.69 -12.37
CA LYS A 312 -20.80 27.48 -11.12
C LYS A 312 -20.19 28.87 -11.33
N HIS A 313 -19.41 29.06 -12.40
CA HIS A 313 -18.80 30.36 -12.73
C HIS A 313 -19.73 31.33 -13.47
N GLY A 314 -21.00 30.97 -13.68
CA GLY A 314 -21.97 31.79 -14.41
C GLY A 314 -21.78 31.77 -15.94
N ARG A 315 -22.78 32.24 -16.69
CA ARG A 315 -22.67 32.36 -18.17
C ARG A 315 -21.87 33.61 -18.54
N LYS A 316 -20.93 33.48 -19.48
CA LYS A 316 -20.28 34.63 -20.16
C LYS A 316 -21.39 35.57 -20.65
N GLN A 317 -21.40 36.84 -20.21
CA GLN A 317 -22.18 37.86 -20.91
C GLN A 317 -21.66 37.90 -22.36
N ARG A 318 -22.49 37.49 -23.32
CA ARG A 318 -22.21 37.72 -24.73
C ARG A 318 -22.12 39.24 -24.89
N LYS A 319 -20.93 39.75 -25.22
CA LYS A 319 -20.81 41.12 -25.73
C LYS A 319 -21.70 41.19 -26.97
N ALA A 320 -22.82 41.89 -26.84
CA ALA A 320 -23.60 42.28 -28.00
C ALA A 320 -22.68 43.15 -28.85
N PHE A 321 -22.37 42.69 -30.06
CA PHE A 321 -21.86 43.57 -31.09
C PHE A 321 -23.04 44.46 -31.49
N GLU A 322 -23.00 45.73 -31.08
CA GLU A 322 -23.82 46.77 -31.70
C GLU A 322 -23.28 46.98 -33.12
N LEU A 323 -24.16 46.75 -34.10
CA LEU A 323 -23.93 46.96 -35.53
C LEU A 323 -24.13 48.43 -35.91
#